data_AF-A0A835U922-F1
#
_entry.id   AF-A0A835U922-F1
#
_cell.length_a   1.000
_cell.length_b   1.000
_cell.length_c   1.000
_cell.angle_alpha   90.00
_cell.angle_beta   90.00
_cell.angle_gamma   90.00
#
_symmetry.space_group_name_H-M   'P 1'
#
loop_
_entity.id
_entity.type
_entity.pdbx_description
1 polymer ?
#
loop_
_entity_poly.entity_id
_entity_poly.type
_entity_poly.pdbx_seq_one_letter_code
_entity_poly.pdbx_strand_id
1 'polypeptide(L)'
;MRISIRRRHFFHLQYNVAYLLQARKPSPFALSLLSVSTSGIIKESRAEAEALAREISGILSGAKNWRTLVMASDIPSRLTPEVLSTVLRQRPREFDVRLLLDFFNWACSRLGLPPKPDSFALLAIHLCNSGHFGPANGLLERMISTYPSHLSVLDSLKDAFLCIEGSNLKRCRPLLSFFLISM
;
A
#
# COMPACT_ATOMS: atom_id res chain seq x y z
N MET A 1 30.67 -22.69 19.67
CA MET A 1 30.85 -21.30 20.18
C MET A 1 30.74 -20.28 19.03
N ARG A 2 29.55 -20.00 18.47
CA ARG A 2 29.31 -18.89 17.49
C ARG A 2 27.82 -18.46 17.39
N ILE A 3 27.09 -18.39 18.52
CA ILE A 3 25.66 -17.98 18.54
C ILE A 3 25.45 -16.60 19.19
N SER A 4 26.49 -15.97 19.75
CA SER A 4 26.32 -14.82 20.64
C SER A 4 26.31 -13.42 19.97
N ILE A 5 26.72 -13.29 18.70
CA ILE A 5 26.93 -11.96 18.08
C ILE A 5 25.68 -11.44 17.33
N ARG A 6 24.83 -12.34 16.78
CA ARG A 6 23.62 -11.94 16.03
C ARG A 6 22.49 -11.34 16.88
N ARG A 7 22.48 -11.58 18.20
CA ARG A 7 21.46 -11.05 19.12
C ARG A 7 21.62 -9.56 19.42
N ARG A 8 22.81 -8.97 19.29
CA ARG A 8 23.00 -7.53 19.58
C ARG A 8 22.49 -6.61 18.46
N HIS A 9 22.59 -7.02 17.20
CA HIS A 9 21.98 -6.28 16.08
C HIS A 9 20.44 -6.38 16.06
N PHE A 10 19.89 -7.49 16.57
CA PHE A 10 18.45 -7.72 16.71
C PHE A 10 17.77 -6.73 17.67
N PHE A 11 18.42 -6.37 18.78
CA PHE A 11 17.90 -5.36 19.71
C PHE A 11 18.00 -3.93 19.16
N HIS A 12 19.05 -3.60 18.41
CA HIS A 12 19.20 -2.26 17.81
C HIS A 12 18.18 -1.97 16.69
N LEU A 13 17.83 -2.96 15.84
CA LEU A 13 16.81 -2.75 14.80
C LEU A 13 15.38 -2.69 15.35
N GLN A 14 15.04 -3.52 16.35
CA GLN A 14 13.72 -3.43 16.99
C GLN A 14 13.52 -2.11 17.73
N TYR A 15 14.58 -1.58 18.35
CA TYR A 15 14.55 -0.25 18.94
C TYR A 15 14.34 0.82 17.87
N ASN A 16 15.05 0.75 16.73
CA ASN A 16 14.94 1.79 15.70
C ASN A 16 13.57 1.87 15.02
N VAL A 17 12.87 0.77 14.75
CA VAL A 17 11.53 0.85 14.13
C VAL A 17 10.50 1.44 15.12
N ALA A 18 10.54 1.03 16.39
CA ALA A 18 9.67 1.61 17.42
C ALA A 18 10.02 3.08 17.71
N TYR A 19 11.31 3.44 17.70
CA TYR A 19 11.80 4.79 17.91
C TYR A 19 11.50 5.71 16.71
N LEU A 20 11.61 5.23 15.47
CA LEU A 20 11.23 5.97 14.25
C LEU A 20 9.71 6.18 14.11
N LEU A 21 8.90 5.36 14.80
CA LEU A 21 7.45 5.56 14.90
C LEU A 21 7.05 6.51 16.04
N GLN A 22 7.91 6.70 17.06
CA GLN A 22 7.68 7.64 18.17
C GLN A 22 8.34 9.02 17.96
N ALA A 23 9.39 9.11 17.14
CA ALA A 23 10.14 10.33 16.90
C ALA A 23 9.69 11.02 15.59
N ARG A 24 8.51 11.67 15.62
CA ARG A 24 8.27 12.93 14.91
C ARG A 24 6.91 13.50 15.31
N LYS A 25 6.92 14.38 16.31
CA LYS A 25 6.04 15.55 16.27
C LYS A 25 6.55 16.40 15.09
N PRO A 26 5.70 16.86 14.15
CA PRO A 26 6.18 17.75 13.10
C PRO A 26 6.69 19.04 13.75
N SER A 27 7.95 19.41 13.49
CA SER A 27 8.44 20.74 13.83
C SER A 27 7.77 21.78 12.92
N PRO A 28 7.39 22.97 13.40
CA PRO A 28 6.55 23.91 12.64
C PRO A 28 7.27 24.69 11.54
N PHE A 29 8.51 24.33 11.17
CA PHE A 29 9.33 25.15 10.27
C PHE A 29 9.98 24.32 9.17
N ALA A 30 9.94 24.90 7.95
CA ALA A 30 10.40 24.41 6.63
C ALA A 30 9.39 23.48 5.91
N LEU A 31 8.78 23.83 4.76
CA LEU A 31 9.29 24.61 3.64
C LEU A 31 8.15 25.41 2.96
N SER A 32 8.26 26.73 2.97
CA SER A 32 7.68 27.59 1.95
C SER A 32 8.79 27.90 0.95
N LEU A 33 8.62 27.50 -0.32
CA LEU A 33 9.02 28.22 -1.54
C LEU A 33 9.07 27.24 -2.72
N LEU A 34 7.95 27.12 -3.42
CA LEU A 34 7.83 27.21 -4.88
C LEU A 34 6.33 27.42 -5.16
N SER A 35 5.90 28.67 -5.09
CA SER A 35 4.57 29.11 -5.51
C SER A 35 4.54 29.19 -7.03
N VAL A 36 4.22 28.07 -7.68
CA VAL A 36 3.74 28.05 -9.06
C VAL A 36 2.34 27.44 -9.03
N SER A 37 1.40 28.09 -9.71
CA SER A 37 -0.05 27.81 -9.73
C SER A 37 -0.42 26.42 -10.29
N THR A 38 -0.02 25.34 -9.62
CA THR A 38 -0.40 23.95 -9.90
C THR A 38 -1.54 23.45 -8.99
N SER A 39 -2.00 24.29 -8.05
CA SER A 39 -3.04 23.94 -7.08
C SER A 39 -4.39 23.56 -7.72
N GLY A 40 -4.75 24.15 -8.87
CA GLY A 40 -5.97 23.78 -9.61
C GLY A 40 -5.87 22.42 -10.29
N ILE A 41 -4.82 22.21 -11.09
CA ILE A 41 -4.60 20.99 -11.90
C ILE A 41 -4.38 19.74 -11.01
N ILE A 42 -3.68 19.88 -9.89
CA ILE A 42 -3.45 18.77 -8.95
C ILE A 42 -4.75 18.42 -8.20
N LYS A 43 -5.59 19.41 -7.89
CA LYS A 43 -6.88 19.17 -7.23
C LYS A 43 -7.86 18.46 -8.16
N GLU A 44 -7.92 18.88 -9.42
CA GLU A 44 -8.82 18.30 -10.42
C GLU A 44 -8.45 16.85 -10.73
N SER A 45 -7.17 16.57 -10.99
CA SER A 45 -6.69 15.20 -11.23
C SER A 45 -6.86 14.27 -10.01
N ARG A 46 -6.72 14.79 -8.79
CA ARG A 46 -7.00 14.02 -7.57
C ARG A 46 -8.50 13.75 -7.40
N ALA A 47 -9.35 14.75 -7.63
CA ALA A 47 -10.80 14.60 -7.52
C ALA A 47 -11.33 13.58 -8.55
N GLU A 48 -10.78 13.59 -9.76
CA GLU A 48 -11.06 12.58 -10.80
C GLU A 48 -10.63 11.18 -10.35
N ALA A 49 -9.42 11.03 -9.79
CA ALA A 49 -8.95 9.75 -9.28
C ALA A 49 -9.81 9.24 -8.13
N GLU A 50 -10.27 10.13 -7.23
CA GLU A 50 -11.17 9.80 -6.14
C GLU A 50 -12.60 9.48 -6.61
N ALA A 51 -13.08 10.10 -7.68
CA ALA A 51 -14.37 9.79 -8.29
C ALA A 51 -14.33 8.40 -8.96
N LEU A 52 -13.29 8.14 -9.75
CA LEU A 52 -13.10 6.85 -10.41
C LEU A 52 -12.87 5.72 -9.40
N ALA A 53 -12.13 5.98 -8.32
CA ALA A 53 -11.96 5.00 -7.25
C ALA A 53 -13.28 4.63 -6.56
N ARG A 54 -14.18 5.61 -6.36
CA ARG A 54 -15.53 5.38 -5.83
C ARG A 54 -16.39 4.56 -6.79
N GLU A 55 -16.32 4.84 -8.08
CA GLU A 55 -17.03 4.06 -9.11
C GLU A 55 -16.57 2.60 -9.13
N ILE A 56 -15.25 2.38 -9.18
CA ILE A 56 -14.65 1.04 -9.10
C ILE A 56 -15.12 0.33 -7.82
N SER A 57 -15.09 1.04 -6.69
CA SER A 57 -15.57 0.49 -5.40
C SER A 57 -17.08 0.17 -5.47
N GLY A 58 -17.90 0.99 -6.13
CA GLY A 58 -19.30 0.67 -6.37
C GLY A 58 -19.47 -0.66 -7.12
N ILE A 59 -18.75 -0.82 -8.23
CA ILE A 59 -18.81 -2.03 -9.07
C ILE A 59 -18.34 -3.27 -8.32
N LEU A 60 -17.20 -3.18 -7.62
CA LEU A 60 -16.65 -4.30 -6.87
C LEU A 60 -17.59 -4.71 -5.71
N SER A 61 -18.32 -3.77 -5.10
CA SER A 61 -19.22 -4.06 -3.99
C SER A 61 -20.54 -4.71 -4.42
N GLY A 62 -21.06 -4.33 -5.59
CA GLY A 62 -22.39 -4.74 -6.05
C GLY A 62 -22.44 -6.04 -6.86
N ALA A 63 -21.33 -6.53 -7.41
CA ALA A 63 -21.39 -7.50 -8.51
C ALA A 63 -20.40 -8.67 -8.38
N LYS A 64 -20.92 -9.91 -8.43
CA LYS A 64 -20.08 -11.11 -8.61
C LYS A 64 -19.32 -11.09 -9.95
N ASN A 65 -19.87 -10.41 -10.95
CA ASN A 65 -19.32 -10.30 -12.30
C ASN A 65 -18.58 -8.97 -12.53
N TRP A 66 -17.99 -8.38 -11.49
CA TRP A 66 -17.29 -7.08 -11.56
C TRP A 66 -16.34 -6.95 -12.75
N ARG A 67 -15.61 -8.02 -13.13
CA ARG A 67 -14.70 -8.00 -14.29
C ARG A 67 -15.42 -7.65 -15.58
N THR A 68 -16.59 -8.23 -15.82
CA THR A 68 -17.39 -7.95 -17.02
C THR A 68 -17.89 -6.52 -17.03
N LEU A 69 -18.31 -5.99 -15.88
CA LEU A 69 -18.78 -4.61 -15.75
C LEU A 69 -17.65 -3.61 -15.94
N VAL A 70 -16.47 -3.88 -15.37
CA VAL A 70 -15.26 -3.06 -15.57
C VAL A 70 -14.80 -3.13 -17.03
N MET A 71 -14.88 -4.28 -17.69
CA MET A 71 -14.52 -4.39 -19.12
C MET A 71 -15.50 -3.65 -20.04
N ALA A 72 -16.77 -3.59 -19.67
CA ALA A 72 -17.81 -2.93 -20.44
C ALA A 72 -17.84 -1.40 -20.26
N SER A 73 -17.08 -0.86 -19.30
CA SER A 73 -16.96 0.57 -19.04
C SER A 73 -15.66 1.17 -19.61
N ASP A 74 -15.47 2.47 -19.39
CA ASP A 74 -14.26 3.22 -19.74
C ASP A 74 -13.14 3.11 -18.68
N ILE A 75 -13.39 2.40 -17.58
CA ILE A 75 -12.43 2.16 -16.49
C ILE A 75 -11.10 1.60 -17.00
N PRO A 76 -11.05 0.60 -17.90
CA PRO A 76 -9.79 0.01 -18.33
C PRO A 76 -8.87 1.00 -19.04
N SER A 77 -9.42 1.99 -19.74
CA SER A 77 -8.66 3.07 -20.39
C SER A 77 -8.23 4.18 -19.45
N ARG A 78 -8.92 4.34 -18.31
CA ARG A 78 -8.68 5.41 -17.33
C ARG A 78 -7.92 4.93 -16.09
N LEU A 79 -7.63 3.63 -16.02
CA LEU A 79 -6.92 3.04 -14.90
C LEU A 79 -5.46 3.51 -14.89
N THR A 80 -5.08 4.19 -13.82
CA THR A 80 -3.71 4.65 -13.56
C THR A 80 -3.19 4.11 -12.23
N PRO A 81 -1.87 4.11 -12.00
CA PRO A 81 -1.31 3.71 -10.71
C PRO A 81 -1.84 4.56 -9.54
N GLU A 82 -2.15 5.84 -9.78
CA GLU A 82 -2.77 6.76 -8.82
C GLU A 82 -4.19 6.30 -8.44
N VAL A 83 -5.03 5.99 -9.43
CA VAL A 83 -6.39 5.51 -9.20
C VAL A 83 -6.36 4.19 -8.42
N LEU A 84 -5.49 3.26 -8.82
CA LEU A 84 -5.30 1.99 -8.11
C LEU A 84 -4.93 2.20 -6.64
N SER A 85 -3.98 3.09 -6.37
CA SER A 85 -3.59 3.42 -5.00
C SER A 85 -4.75 4.02 -4.20
N THR A 86 -5.54 4.90 -4.82
CA THR A 86 -6.72 5.53 -4.20
C THR A 86 -7.80 4.51 -3.86
N VAL A 87 -8.09 3.55 -4.75
CA VAL A 87 -9.02 2.42 -4.47
C VAL A 87 -8.55 1.63 -3.24
N LEU A 88 -7.27 1.31 -3.15
CA LEU A 88 -6.70 0.54 -2.03
C LEU A 88 -6.73 1.32 -0.70
N ARG A 89 -6.55 2.65 -0.75
CA ARG A 89 -6.67 3.52 0.44
C ARG A 89 -8.11 3.64 0.90
N GLN A 90 -9.04 3.83 -0.03
CA GLN A 90 -10.45 4.08 0.26
C GLN A 90 -11.24 2.83 0.63
N ARG A 91 -10.64 1.63 0.47
CA ARG A 91 -11.28 0.31 0.66
C ARG A 91 -12.43 0.37 1.69
N PRO A 92 -13.69 0.30 1.24
CA PRO A 92 -14.83 0.12 2.14
C PRO A 92 -14.65 -1.12 3.03
N ARG A 93 -14.98 -1.01 4.32
CA ARG A 93 -14.77 -2.09 5.32
C ARG A 93 -15.46 -3.41 4.93
N GLU A 94 -16.50 -3.32 4.11
CA GLU A 94 -17.32 -4.44 3.65
C GLU A 94 -16.69 -5.24 2.50
N PHE A 95 -15.56 -4.78 1.94
CA PHE A 95 -14.87 -5.51 0.88
C PHE A 95 -14.23 -6.80 1.35
N ASP A 96 -14.51 -7.91 0.66
CA ASP A 96 -13.64 -9.09 0.72
C ASP A 96 -12.25 -8.69 0.22
N VAL A 97 -11.25 -8.82 1.07
CA VAL A 97 -9.86 -8.48 0.73
C VAL A 97 -9.32 -9.36 -0.41
N ARG A 98 -9.87 -10.56 -0.60
CA ARG A 98 -9.49 -11.43 -1.73
C ARG A 98 -10.00 -10.88 -3.06
N LEU A 99 -11.20 -10.30 -3.07
CA LEU A 99 -11.73 -9.60 -4.24
C LEU A 99 -10.83 -8.40 -4.59
N LEU A 100 -10.37 -7.66 -3.58
CA LEU A 100 -9.46 -6.55 -3.77
C LEU A 100 -8.09 -7.01 -4.33
N LEU A 101 -7.59 -8.16 -3.87
CA LEU A 101 -6.39 -8.78 -4.42
C LEU A 101 -6.58 -9.22 -5.88
N ASP A 102 -7.73 -9.81 -6.21
CA ASP A 102 -8.05 -10.19 -7.58
C ASP A 102 -8.16 -8.98 -8.52
N PHE A 103 -8.76 -7.89 -8.03
CA PHE A 103 -8.79 -6.60 -8.71
C PHE A 103 -7.38 -6.06 -8.92
N PHE A 104 -6.55 -6.04 -7.87
CA PHE A 104 -5.17 -5.58 -7.96
C PHE A 104 -4.38 -6.36 -9.02
N ASN A 105 -4.43 -7.70 -9.00
CA ASN A 105 -3.73 -8.52 -9.99
C ASN A 105 -4.22 -8.26 -11.42
N TRP A 106 -5.52 -8.08 -11.61
CA TRP A 106 -6.10 -7.70 -12.91
C TRP A 106 -5.65 -6.29 -13.34
N ALA A 107 -5.61 -5.32 -12.42
CA ALA A 107 -5.13 -3.97 -12.70
C ALA A 107 -3.65 -3.99 -13.12
N CYS A 108 -2.81 -4.75 -12.42
CA CYS A 108 -1.39 -4.92 -12.75
C CYS A 108 -1.17 -5.44 -14.18
N SER A 109 -2.00 -6.38 -14.66
CA SER A 109 -1.86 -6.91 -16.01
C SER A 109 -2.26 -5.92 -17.11
N ARG A 110 -2.93 -4.82 -16.75
CA ARG A 110 -3.41 -3.79 -17.67
C ARG A 110 -2.54 -2.54 -17.69
N LEU A 111 -1.95 -2.17 -16.55
CA LEU A 111 -1.23 -0.92 -16.39
C LEU A 111 0.05 -0.81 -17.24
N GLY A 112 0.59 -1.93 -17.74
CA GLY A 112 1.83 -1.96 -18.55
C GLY A 112 3.10 -1.52 -17.80
N LEU A 113 2.94 -0.89 -16.65
CA LEU A 113 3.96 -0.41 -15.72
C LEU A 113 3.73 -1.04 -14.34
N PRO A 114 4.80 -1.20 -13.54
CA PRO A 114 4.67 -1.71 -12.19
C PRO A 114 3.80 -0.75 -11.33
N PRO A 115 2.85 -1.28 -10.54
CA PRO A 115 2.09 -0.48 -9.58
C PRO A 115 3.01 0.15 -8.55
N LYS A 116 2.65 1.33 -8.04
CA LYS A 116 3.44 2.01 -6.98
C LYS A 116 3.72 1.08 -5.79
N PRO A 117 4.90 1.18 -5.15
CA PRO A 117 5.22 0.37 -3.97
C PRO A 117 4.15 0.54 -2.87
N ASP A 118 3.62 1.75 -2.68
CA ASP A 118 2.48 2.04 -1.80
C ASP A 118 1.29 1.11 -2.02
N SER A 119 0.97 0.78 -3.27
CA SER A 119 -0.18 -0.06 -3.60
C SER A 119 0.04 -1.50 -3.12
N PHE A 120 1.28 -1.99 -3.23
CA PHE A 120 1.65 -3.28 -2.64
C PHE A 120 1.53 -3.23 -1.12
N ALA A 121 2.13 -2.22 -0.49
CA ALA A 121 2.13 -2.07 0.97
C ALA A 121 0.71 -1.98 1.56
N LEU A 122 -0.16 -1.15 0.99
CA LEU A 122 -1.55 -0.99 1.43
C LEU A 122 -2.33 -2.31 1.36
N LEU A 123 -2.22 -3.03 0.24
CA LEU A 123 -2.93 -4.30 0.06
C LEU A 123 -2.39 -5.39 0.98
N ALA A 124 -1.07 -5.45 1.20
CA ALA A 124 -0.46 -6.39 2.13
C ALA A 124 -0.96 -6.17 3.56
N ILE A 125 -1.08 -4.91 4.01
CA ILE A 125 -1.62 -4.59 5.34
C ILE A 125 -3.10 -4.96 5.44
N HIS A 126 -3.90 -4.69 4.40
CA HIS A 126 -5.29 -5.12 4.35
C HIS A 126 -5.43 -6.64 4.47
N LEU A 127 -4.59 -7.41 3.76
CA LEU A 127 -4.56 -8.86 3.83
C LEU A 127 -4.18 -9.36 5.22
N CYS A 128 -3.14 -8.79 5.83
CA CYS A 128 -2.72 -9.11 7.19
C CYS A 128 -3.79 -8.80 8.23
N ASN A 129 -4.47 -7.64 8.13
CA ASN A 129 -5.54 -7.27 9.04
C ASN A 129 -6.72 -8.26 8.99
N SER A 130 -6.98 -8.83 7.80
CA SER A 130 -7.97 -9.88 7.57
C SER A 130 -7.46 -11.31 7.81
N GLY A 131 -6.19 -11.51 8.24
CA GLY A 131 -5.61 -12.82 8.56
C GLY A 131 -5.07 -13.60 7.35
N HIS A 132 -5.02 -13.01 6.16
CA HIS A 132 -4.53 -13.62 4.93
C HIS A 132 -3.01 -13.46 4.77
N PHE A 133 -2.25 -14.08 5.67
CA PHE A 133 -0.80 -13.93 5.74
C PHE A 133 -0.04 -14.51 4.54
N GLY A 134 -0.45 -15.67 4.00
CA GLY A 134 0.19 -16.25 2.82
C GLY A 134 0.14 -15.32 1.60
N PRO A 135 -1.05 -14.85 1.18
CA PRO A 135 -1.19 -13.86 0.12
C PRO A 135 -0.46 -12.55 0.40
N ALA A 136 -0.47 -12.07 1.66
CA ALA A 136 0.27 -10.87 2.04
C ALA A 136 1.79 -11.05 1.84
N ASN A 137 2.34 -12.19 2.26
CA ASN A 137 3.77 -12.50 2.08
C ASN A 137 4.16 -12.52 0.61
N GLY A 138 3.41 -13.24 -0.23
CA GLY A 138 3.70 -13.30 -1.67
C GLY A 138 3.60 -11.94 -2.36
N LEU A 139 2.74 -11.05 -1.87
CA LEU A 139 2.63 -9.69 -2.38
C LEU A 139 3.84 -8.82 -2.01
N LEU A 140 4.34 -8.98 -0.78
CA LEU A 140 5.54 -8.30 -0.29
C LEU A 140 6.82 -8.82 -0.98
N GLU A 141 6.94 -10.13 -1.20
CA GLU A 141 8.04 -10.72 -1.98
C GLU A 141 8.06 -10.18 -3.43
N ARG A 142 6.87 -10.06 -4.04
CA ARG A 142 6.73 -9.44 -5.36
C ARG A 142 7.14 -7.96 -5.34
N MET A 143 6.83 -7.23 -4.27
CA MET A 143 7.22 -5.83 -4.10
C MET A 143 8.76 -5.68 -4.08
N ILE A 144 9.50 -6.49 -3.31
CA ILE A 144 10.98 -6.46 -3.30
C ILE A 144 11.53 -6.80 -4.68
N SER A 145 10.97 -7.83 -5.32
CA SER A 145 11.45 -8.27 -6.65
C SER A 145 11.22 -7.19 -7.73
N THR A 146 10.19 -6.37 -7.56
CA THR A 146 9.85 -5.27 -8.48
C THR A 146 10.69 -4.02 -8.21
N TYR A 147 11.07 -3.79 -6.95
CA TYR A 147 11.70 -2.55 -6.51
C TYR A 147 13.08 -2.82 -5.87
N PRO A 148 14.19 -2.49 -6.57
CA PRO A 148 15.54 -2.75 -6.06
C PRO A 148 15.93 -1.88 -4.86
N SER A 149 15.21 -0.77 -4.62
CA SER A 149 15.47 0.12 -3.48
C SER A 149 14.72 -0.36 -2.25
N HIS A 150 15.46 -0.98 -1.34
CA HIS A 150 14.94 -1.39 -0.03
C HIS A 150 14.35 -0.23 0.77
N LEU A 151 14.92 0.99 0.67
CA LEU A 151 14.40 2.17 1.37
C LEU A 151 12.99 2.55 0.90
N SER A 152 12.76 2.54 -0.43
CA SER A 152 11.43 2.83 -0.97
C SER A 152 10.38 1.82 -0.51
N VAL A 153 10.76 0.55 -0.35
CA VAL A 153 9.86 -0.48 0.15
C VAL A 153 9.51 -0.24 1.62
N LEU A 154 10.50 0.12 2.44
CA LEU A 154 10.31 0.41 3.86
C LEU A 154 9.45 1.65 4.10
N ASP A 155 9.71 2.73 3.37
CA ASP A 155 8.96 3.98 3.49
C ASP A 155 7.49 3.76 3.11
N SER A 156 7.22 3.08 1.98
CA SER A 156 5.85 2.74 1.58
C SER A 156 5.13 1.84 2.60
N LEU A 157 5.83 0.88 3.23
CA LEU A 157 5.24 0.08 4.30
C LEU A 157 4.89 0.92 5.51
N LYS A 158 5.83 1.77 5.96
CA LYS A 158 5.61 2.68 7.08
C LYS A 158 4.41 3.59 6.82
N ASP A 159 4.36 4.21 5.64
CA ASP A 159 3.28 5.12 5.26
C ASP A 159 1.94 4.38 5.18
N ALA A 160 1.92 3.15 4.66
CA ALA A 160 0.71 2.34 4.61
C ALA A 160 0.19 1.96 6.02
N PHE A 161 1.08 1.72 7.00
CA PHE A 161 0.68 1.49 8.40
C PHE A 161 0.01 2.72 9.02
N LEU A 162 0.56 3.90 8.76
CA LEU A 162 0.01 5.16 9.24
C LEU A 162 -1.30 5.53 8.53
N CYS A 163 -1.43 5.15 7.26
CA CYS A 163 -2.59 5.49 6.43
C CYS A 163 -3.83 4.63 6.76
N ILE A 164 -3.66 3.38 7.19
CA ILE A 164 -4.78 2.47 7.47
C ILE A 164 -5.13 2.52 8.96
N GLU A 165 -6.26 3.16 9.27
CA GLU A 165 -6.81 3.24 10.62
C GLU A 165 -7.18 1.85 11.16
N GLY A 166 -6.71 1.53 12.38
CA GLY A 166 -6.91 0.20 12.99
C GLY A 166 -5.95 -0.87 12.49
N SER A 167 -4.90 -0.52 11.74
CA SER A 167 -3.81 -1.42 11.40
C SER A 167 -3.20 -2.01 12.67
N ASN A 168 -3.42 -3.32 12.89
CA ASN A 168 -2.96 -3.96 14.10
C ASN A 168 -1.53 -4.44 13.87
N LEU A 169 -0.58 -3.59 14.24
CA LEU A 169 0.86 -3.90 14.22
C LEU A 169 1.14 -5.27 14.83
N LYS A 170 0.39 -5.71 15.86
CA LYS A 170 0.56 -7.05 16.46
C LYS A 170 0.20 -8.19 15.50
N ARG A 171 -0.81 -8.01 14.63
CA ARG A 171 -1.18 -9.00 13.59
C ARG A 171 -0.18 -9.04 12.45
N CYS A 172 0.34 -7.88 12.04
CA CYS A 172 1.31 -7.80 10.95
C CYS A 172 2.76 -8.11 11.39
N ARG A 173 3.05 -8.02 12.70
CA ARG A 173 4.41 -8.10 13.26
C ARG A 173 5.20 -9.33 12.83
N PRO A 174 4.67 -10.56 12.88
CA PRO A 174 5.44 -11.74 12.51
C PRO A 174 5.90 -11.66 11.05
N LEU A 175 4.99 -11.20 10.19
CA LEU A 175 5.21 -11.10 8.75
C LEU A 175 6.20 -10.02 8.40
N LEU A 176 6.06 -8.81 8.97
CA LEU A 176 7.04 -7.74 8.78
C LEU A 176 8.40 -8.11 9.37
N SER A 177 8.43 -8.80 10.51
CA SER A 177 9.70 -9.19 11.13
C SER A 177 10.46 -10.21 10.29
N PHE A 178 9.75 -11.15 9.67
CA PHE A 178 10.34 -12.09 8.73
C PHE A 178 10.77 -11.37 7.44
N PHE A 179 9.89 -10.50 6.93
CA PHE A 179 10.12 -9.71 5.72
C PHE A 179 11.35 -8.79 5.82
N LEU A 180 11.55 -8.12 6.96
CA LEU A 180 12.72 -7.28 7.22
C LEU A 180 14.03 -8.06 7.39
N ILE A 181 13.97 -9.36 7.69
CA ILE A 181 15.16 -10.22 7.79
C ILE A 181 15.59 -10.73 6.40
N SER A 182 14.65 -10.80 5.46
CA SER A 182 14.88 -11.27 4.09
C SER A 182 15.32 -10.16 3.12
N MET A 183 15.23 -8.89 3.53
CA MET A 183 15.76 -7.72 2.83
C MET A 183 17.22 -7.46 3.21
#